data_AF-C8KI03-F1
#
_entry.id   AF-C8KI03-F1
#
_cell.length_a   1.000
_cell.length_b   1.000
_cell.length_c   1.000
_cell.angle_alpha   90.00
_cell.angle_beta   90.00
_cell.angle_gamma   90.00
#
_symmetry.space_group_name_H-M   'P 1'
#
loop_
_entity.id
_entity.type
_entity.pdbx_description
1 polymer ?
#
loop_
_entity_poly.entity_id
_entity_poly.type
_entity_poly.pdbx_seq_one_letter_code
_entity_poly.pdbx_strand_id
1 'polypeptide(L)'
;DSVLDVIRKESEACDCLQGFQLTHSLGGGTGSGMGTLLISKIREEYPDRIMNTFSVVPPPKVSDTVVEPYNATLSVHQLVENTDETYCIDNEALYDICFR
;
A
#
# COMPACT_ATOMS: atom_id res chain seq x y z
N ASP A 1 8.94 14.25 2.49
CA ASP A 1 9.13 15.08 3.70
C ASP A 1 7.82 15.62 4.23
N SER A 2 7.06 16.44 3.49
CA SER A 2 5.79 16.99 3.97
C SER A 2 4.80 15.96 4.53
N VAL A 3 4.65 14.80 3.87
CA VAL A 3 3.77 13.71 4.35
C VAL A 3 4.33 13.05 5.61
N LEU A 4 5.64 12.86 5.70
CA LEU A 4 6.28 12.26 6.87
C LEU A 4 6.20 13.18 8.09
N ASP A 5 6.30 14.49 7.90
CA ASP A 5 6.14 15.45 9.00
C ASP A 5 4.74 15.42 9.59
N VAL A 6 3.71 15.25 8.75
CA VAL A 6 2.33 15.06 9.22
C VAL A 6 2.19 13.72 9.97
N ILE A 7 2.73 12.63 9.42
CA ILE A 7 2.71 11.32 10.09
C ILE A 7 3.39 11.39 11.46
N ARG A 8 4.54 12.07 11.56
CA ARG A 8 5.26 12.25 12.82
C ARG A 8 4.42 13.01 13.84
N LYS A 9 3.81 14.12 13.43
CA LYS A 9 2.94 14.93 14.29
C LYS A 9 1.76 14.12 14.84
N GLU A 10 1.09 13.33 13.99
CA GLU A 10 -0.04 12.50 14.42
C GLU A 10 0.42 11.32 15.30
N SER A 11 1.60 10.77 15.03
CA SER A 11 2.20 9.70 15.85
C SER A 11 2.58 10.17 17.24
N GLU A 12 3.11 11.40 17.38
CA GLU A 12 3.44 12.02 18.67
C GLU A 12 2.19 12.42 19.47
N ALA A 13 1.06 12.65 18.80
CA ALA A 13 -0.22 12.92 19.46
C ALA A 13 -0.88 11.66 20.05
N CYS A 14 -0.38 10.46 19.73
CA CYS A 14 -0.88 9.19 20.23
C CYS A 14 -0.16 8.77 21.52
N ASP A 15 -0.90 8.37 22.55
CA ASP A 15 -0.31 7.84 23.80
C ASP A 15 0.47 6.54 23.58
N CYS A 16 -0.06 5.65 22.72
CA CYS A 16 0.59 4.40 22.34
C CYS A 16 0.18 3.99 20.92
N LEU A 17 1.02 4.34 19.94
CA LEU A 17 0.80 4.00 18.54
C LEU A 17 0.98 2.48 18.30
N GLN A 18 -0.03 1.82 17.73
CA GLN A 18 0.07 0.39 17.42
C GLN A 18 0.76 0.11 16.08
N GLY A 19 0.50 0.94 15.08
CA GLY A 19 0.92 0.67 13.71
C GLY A 19 0.29 1.63 12.72
N PHE A 20 0.53 1.33 11.44
CA PHE A 20 0.06 2.10 10.31
C PHE A 20 -0.77 1.21 9.38
N GLN A 21 -1.77 1.81 8.76
CA GLN A 21 -2.59 1.17 7.73
C GLN A 21 -2.54 2.02 6.47
N LEU A 22 -2.04 1.46 5.37
CA LEU A 22 -2.01 2.15 4.07
C LEU A 22 -2.97 1.51 3.09
N THR A 23 -3.85 2.30 2.50
CA THR A 23 -4.72 1.88 1.38
C THR A 23 -4.18 2.44 0.08
N HIS A 24 -3.86 1.57 -0.88
CA HIS A 24 -3.28 1.99 -2.16
C HIS A 24 -3.60 1.01 -3.30
N SER A 25 -3.44 1.46 -4.55
CA SER A 25 -3.53 0.61 -5.73
C SER A 25 -2.14 0.17 -6.18
N LEU A 26 -1.96 -1.12 -6.46
CA LEU A 26 -0.70 -1.64 -7.03
C LEU A 26 -0.56 -1.30 -8.52
N GLY A 27 -1.66 -1.05 -9.21
CA GLY A 27 -1.67 -0.77 -10.64
C GLY A 27 -1.29 0.66 -11.02
N GLY A 28 -1.73 1.65 -10.24
CA GLY A 28 -1.50 3.07 -10.55
C GLY A 28 -0.12 3.57 -10.12
N GLY A 29 0.43 4.59 -10.79
CA GLY A 29 1.81 5.07 -10.54
C GLY A 29 2.05 5.67 -9.15
N THR A 30 1.11 6.45 -8.61
CA THR A 30 1.28 7.07 -7.28
C THR A 30 1.09 6.07 -6.14
N GLY A 31 0.06 5.22 -6.22
CA GLY A 31 -0.18 4.19 -5.21
C GLY A 31 0.99 3.19 -5.13
N SER A 32 1.39 2.67 -6.29
CA SER A 32 2.52 1.73 -6.41
C SER A 32 3.85 2.37 -5.97
N GLY A 33 4.28 3.45 -6.63
CA GLY A 33 5.60 4.04 -6.43
C GLY A 33 5.71 4.87 -5.15
N MET A 34 4.85 5.88 -5.00
CA MET A 34 4.91 6.77 -3.82
C MET A 34 4.43 6.04 -2.56
N GLY A 35 3.44 5.16 -2.66
CA GLY A 35 2.96 4.37 -1.52
C GLY A 35 4.05 3.45 -0.96
N THR A 36 4.74 2.70 -1.82
CA THR A 36 5.84 1.83 -1.36
C THR A 36 7.04 2.61 -0.82
N LEU A 37 7.36 3.78 -1.38
CA LEU A 37 8.38 4.67 -0.82
C LEU A 37 7.99 5.15 0.58
N LEU A 38 6.73 5.52 0.80
CA LEU A 38 6.23 5.93 2.12
C LEU A 38 6.30 4.77 3.11
N ILE A 39 5.92 3.56 2.71
CA ILE A 39 6.02 2.36 3.57
C ILE A 39 7.46 2.15 4.02
N SER A 40 8.42 2.18 3.09
CA SER A 40 9.84 2.01 3.41
C SER A 40 10.33 3.09 4.39
N LYS A 41 9.97 4.35 4.16
CA LYS A 41 10.33 5.46 5.07
C LYS A 41 9.71 5.34 6.46
N ILE A 42 8.44 4.93 6.54
CA ILE A 42 7.78 4.70 7.83
C ILE A 42 8.41 3.51 8.55
N ARG A 43 8.79 2.45 7.84
CA ARG A 43 9.48 1.29 8.42
C ARG A 43 10.88 1.65 8.94
N GLU A 44 11.57 2.58 8.29
CA GLU A 44 12.84 3.15 8.78
C GLU A 44 12.66 3.95 10.09
N GLU A 45 11.65 4.82 10.18
CA GLU A 45 11.42 5.66 11.38
C GLU A 45 10.74 4.90 12.53
N TYR A 46 9.90 3.91 12.22
CA TYR A 46 9.07 3.17 13.17
C TYR A 46 9.20 1.65 12.99
N PRO A 47 10.41 1.07 13.20
CA PRO A 47 10.67 -0.35 12.94
C PRO A 47 9.87 -1.30 13.83
N ASP A 48 9.53 -0.87 15.05
CA ASP A 48 8.81 -1.69 16.04
C ASP A 48 7.28 -1.61 15.90
N ARG A 49 6.77 -0.90 14.88
CA ARG A 49 5.33 -0.70 14.66
C ARG A 49 4.83 -1.58 13.53
N ILE A 50 3.62 -2.11 13.70
CA ILE A 50 2.97 -2.96 12.70
C ILE A 50 2.64 -2.13 11.46
N MET A 51 2.98 -2.65 10.29
CA MET A 51 2.65 -2.04 9.00
C MET A 51 1.70 -2.93 8.21
N ASN A 52 0.46 -2.48 8.06
CA ASN A 52 -0.58 -3.17 7.32
C ASN A 52 -0.92 -2.41 6.04
N THR A 53 -1.18 -3.14 4.95
CA THR A 53 -1.63 -2.52 3.70
C THR A 53 -2.90 -3.14 3.14
N PHE A 54 -3.75 -2.31 2.57
CA PHE A 54 -4.92 -2.69 1.80
C PHE A 54 -4.62 -2.38 0.33
N SER A 55 -4.16 -3.41 -0.37
CA SER A 55 -3.56 -3.31 -1.70
C SER A 55 -4.54 -3.77 -2.76
N VAL A 56 -5.02 -2.83 -3.57
CA VAL A 56 -5.89 -3.14 -4.70
C VAL A 56 -5.06 -3.69 -5.85
N VAL A 57 -5.30 -4.96 -6.19
CA VAL A 57 -4.61 -5.68 -7.26
C VAL A 57 -5.29 -5.36 -8.60
N PRO A 58 -4.53 -5.00 -9.65
CA PRO A 58 -5.11 -4.70 -10.95
C PRO A 58 -5.71 -5.96 -11.59
N PRO A 59 -6.88 -5.86 -12.26
CA PRO A 59 -7.52 -7.00 -12.89
C PRO A 59 -6.80 -7.40 -14.18
N PRO A 60 -6.53 -8.70 -14.44
CA PRO A 60 -5.82 -9.16 -15.63
C PRO A 60 -6.60 -8.94 -16.94
N LYS A 61 -7.93 -8.85 -16.89
CA LYS A 61 -8.80 -8.72 -18.09
C LYS A 61 -9.33 -7.32 -18.36
N VAL A 62 -9.20 -6.39 -17.41
CA VAL A 62 -9.88 -5.07 -17.45
C VAL A 62 -8.90 -3.94 -17.12
N SER A 63 -7.61 -4.18 -17.28
CA SER A 63 -6.57 -3.19 -17.02
C SER A 63 -6.61 -2.07 -18.08
N ASP A 64 -6.86 -0.84 -17.64
CA ASP A 64 -6.91 0.34 -18.52
C ASP A 64 -5.50 0.76 -19.00
N THR A 65 -4.43 0.29 -18.33
CA THR A 65 -3.05 0.63 -18.69
C THR A 65 -2.14 -0.59 -18.79
N VAL A 66 -1.46 -0.74 -19.93
CA VAL A 66 -0.52 -1.85 -20.21
C VAL A 66 0.69 -1.90 -19.25
N VAL A 67 0.88 -0.87 -18.42
CA VAL A 67 1.99 -0.76 -17.47
C VAL A 67 1.65 -1.21 -16.05
N GLU A 68 0.38 -1.47 -15.76
CA GLU A 68 -0.08 -1.96 -14.45
C GLU A 68 0.67 -3.20 -13.94
N PRO A 69 0.94 -4.23 -14.78
CA PRO A 69 1.70 -5.40 -14.33
C PRO A 69 3.12 -5.05 -13.87
N TYR A 70 3.78 -4.07 -14.50
CA TYR A 70 5.11 -3.62 -14.10
C TYR A 70 5.07 -2.92 -12.75
N ASN A 71 4.12 -2.00 -12.57
CA ASN A 71 3.92 -1.28 -11.31
C ASN A 71 3.62 -2.24 -10.16
N ALA A 72 2.73 -3.20 -10.41
CA ALA A 72 2.36 -4.20 -9.41
C ALA A 72 3.54 -5.08 -9.04
N THR A 73 4.30 -5.58 -10.02
CA THR A 73 5.48 -6.45 -9.75
C THR A 73 6.54 -5.72 -8.92
N LEU A 74 6.87 -4.48 -9.28
CA LEU A 74 7.83 -3.67 -8.53
C LEU A 74 7.33 -3.35 -7.11
N SER A 75 6.03 -3.08 -6.97
CA SER A 75 5.46 -2.76 -5.66
C SER A 75 5.39 -3.96 -4.74
N VAL A 76 5.05 -5.13 -5.26
CA VAL A 76 4.99 -6.37 -4.49
C VAL A 76 6.35 -6.68 -3.86
N HIS A 77 7.45 -6.46 -4.58
CA HIS A 77 8.79 -6.64 -4.01
C HIS A 77 9.00 -5.77 -2.76
N GLN A 78 8.61 -4.50 -2.81
CA GLN A 78 8.72 -3.59 -1.67
C GLN A 78 7.78 -3.97 -0.53
N LEU A 79 6.56 -4.41 -0.83
CA LEU A 79 5.58 -4.84 0.16
C LEU A 79 6.04 -6.09 0.92
N VAL A 80 6.63 -7.05 0.22
CA VAL A 80 7.16 -8.29 0.84
C VAL A 80 8.23 -7.99 1.90
N GLU A 81 9.03 -6.96 1.71
CA GLU A 81 10.12 -6.63 2.64
C GLU A 81 9.69 -5.69 3.77
N ASN A 82 8.74 -4.79 3.52
CA ASN A 82 8.46 -3.66 4.42
C ASN A 82 7.09 -3.71 5.10
N THR A 83 6.24 -4.69 4.80
CA THR A 83 4.91 -4.84 5.42
C THR A 83 4.83 -6.11 6.24
N ASP A 84 4.12 -6.04 7.36
CA ASP A 84 3.85 -7.20 8.21
C ASP A 84 2.62 -7.96 7.70
N GLU A 85 1.59 -7.24 7.24
CA GLU A 85 0.41 -7.81 6.59
C GLU A 85 -0.02 -7.01 5.35
N THR A 86 -0.40 -7.72 4.28
CA THR A 86 -0.95 -7.12 3.08
C THR A 86 -2.26 -7.82 2.69
N TYR A 87 -3.35 -7.06 2.70
CA TYR A 87 -4.66 -7.48 2.24
C TYR A 87 -4.76 -7.25 0.73
N CYS A 88 -4.75 -8.34 -0.03
CA CYS A 88 -4.91 -8.31 -1.48
C CYS A 88 -6.39 -8.18 -1.83
N ILE A 89 -6.79 -7.00 -2.30
CA ILE A 89 -8.15 -6.70 -2.76
C ILE A 89 -8.16 -6.85 -4.28
N ASP A 90 -8.73 -7.96 -4.76
CA ASP A 90 -8.84 -8.23 -6.20
C ASP A 90 -10.09 -7.57 -6.80
N ASN A 91 -9.87 -6.60 -7.68
CA ASN A 91 -10.96 -5.92 -8.39
C ASN A 91 -11.75 -6.86 -9.31
N GLU A 92 -11.15 -7.91 -9.89
CA GLU A 92 -11.89 -8.89 -10.69
C GLU A 92 -12.84 -9.69 -9.80
N ALA A 93 -12.39 -10.12 -8.62
CA ALA A 93 -13.25 -10.80 -7.65
C ALA A 93 -14.37 -9.90 -7.12
N LEU A 94 -14.09 -8.63 -6.85
CA LEU A 94 -15.12 -7.66 -6.45
C LEU A 94 -16.14 -7.40 -7.56
N TYR A 95 -15.69 -7.31 -8.80
CA TYR A 95 -16.55 -7.18 -9.97
C TYR A 95 -17.46 -8.41 -10.11
N ASP A 96 -16.89 -9.61 -10.01
CA ASP A 96 -17.65 -10.86 -10.04
C ASP A 96 -18.71 -10.90 -8.94
N ILE A 97 -18.42 -10.46 -7.71
CA ILE A 97 -19.43 -10.42 -6.63
C ILE A 97 -20.56 -9.42 -6.93
N CYS A 98 -20.25 -8.29 -7.57
CA CYS A 98 -21.25 -7.24 -7.83
C CYS A 98 -22.19 -7.59 -8.99
N PHE A 99 -21.69 -8.34 -9.99
CA PHE A 99 -22.39 -8.57 -11.25
C PHE A 99 -22.81 -10.02 -11.48
N ARG A 100 -22.49 -10.95 -10.57
CA ARG A 100 -22.91 -12.34 -10.59
C ARG A 100 -23.98 -12.63 -9.56
#